data_AF-T1D1H7-F1
#
_entry.id   AF-T1D1H7-F1
#
_cell.length_a   1.000
_cell.length_b   1.000
_cell.length_c   1.000
_cell.angle_alpha   90.00
_cell.angle_beta   90.00
_cell.angle_gamma   90.00
#
_symmetry.space_group_name_H-M   'P 1'
#
loop_
_entity.id
_entity.type
_entity.pdbx_description
1 polymer ?
#
loop_
_entity_poly.entity_id
_entity_poly.type
_entity_poly.pdbx_seq_one_letter_code
_entity_poly.pdbx_strand_id
1 'polypeptide(L)'
;MPPLNPLLETDKIECIHKGKVILQSSTKDLMCVQDSNNNDAGLISLQDLANAVIIGCTNNIVGIPNPCTKLVNIPNSICSTLLEIDNQKIVLAQATSQVITDKGSPLILQGEPKAKDILELDEDIVEFNNAQNDNDSAESSVDSNADSSESNAKSSKDSQSTQDSQKEILEMYFSYGKEMIKLGDDDSRHSNDMNLHIVTSGYENGEEVKVMLESSDNQKFVVCGKIQNNEVIVKNVVKDR
;
A
#
# COMPACT_ATOMS: atom_id res chain seq x y z
N MET A 1 -0.66 4.86 18.95
CA MET A 1 -1.86 4.76 18.10
C MET A 1 -2.07 3.29 17.71
N PRO A 2 -3.31 2.75 17.59
CA PRO A 2 -3.46 1.40 17.06
C PRO A 2 -3.02 1.34 15.58
N PRO A 3 -2.35 0.26 15.14
CA PRO A 3 -1.85 0.12 13.78
C PRO A 3 -2.99 0.20 12.76
N LEU A 4 -2.76 0.92 11.65
CA LEU A 4 -3.78 1.18 10.65
C LEU A 4 -3.77 0.10 9.56
N ASN A 5 -4.40 -1.03 9.83
CA ASN A 5 -4.38 -2.13 8.87
C ASN A 5 -5.48 -1.95 7.82
N PRO A 6 -5.16 -1.95 6.51
CA PRO A 6 -6.20 -1.99 5.48
C PRO A 6 -6.93 -3.32 5.56
N LEU A 7 -8.21 -3.29 5.24
CA LEU A 7 -9.05 -4.47 5.17
C LEU A 7 -8.77 -5.21 3.87
N LEU A 8 -8.51 -6.52 3.99
CA LEU A 8 -8.24 -7.40 2.87
C LEU A 8 -9.45 -8.27 2.55
N GLU A 9 -9.57 -8.71 1.31
CA GLU A 9 -10.61 -9.67 0.91
C GLU A 9 -10.51 -11.03 1.64
N THR A 10 -9.33 -11.32 2.19
CA THR A 10 -9.08 -12.54 2.97
C THR A 10 -9.46 -12.39 4.44
N ASP A 11 -9.72 -11.16 4.92
CA ASP A 11 -10.20 -10.92 6.27
C ASP A 11 -11.58 -11.52 6.48
N LYS A 12 -11.84 -11.94 7.71
CA LYS A 12 -13.11 -12.57 8.08
C LYS A 12 -13.91 -11.58 8.90
N ILE A 13 -15.02 -11.08 8.36
CA ILE A 13 -15.94 -10.21 9.08
C ILE A 13 -17.27 -10.91 9.25
N GLU A 14 -17.84 -10.81 10.45
CA GLU A 14 -19.17 -11.32 10.76
C GLU A 14 -20.04 -10.21 11.36
N CYS A 15 -21.35 -10.25 11.14
CA CYS A 15 -22.26 -9.53 12.03
C CYS A 15 -22.37 -10.26 13.38
N ILE A 16 -22.92 -9.59 14.40
CA ILE A 16 -23.08 -10.16 15.75
C ILE A 16 -23.88 -11.48 15.78
N HIS A 17 -24.68 -11.74 14.74
CA HIS A 17 -25.51 -12.94 14.57
C HIS A 17 -24.82 -14.05 13.75
N LYS A 18 -23.49 -13.99 13.61
CA LYS A 18 -22.67 -14.97 12.87
C LYS A 18 -22.91 -15.02 11.36
N GLY A 19 -23.53 -13.99 10.80
CA GLY A 19 -23.60 -13.81 9.34
C GLY A 19 -22.27 -13.35 8.81
N LYS A 20 -21.70 -14.06 7.84
CA LYS A 20 -20.40 -13.78 7.23
C LYS A 20 -20.55 -12.74 6.13
N VAL A 21 -19.72 -11.72 6.14
CA VAL A 21 -19.61 -10.73 5.07
C VAL A 21 -18.71 -11.33 3.97
N ILE A 22 -19.20 -11.33 2.74
CA ILE A 22 -18.41 -11.73 1.58
C ILE A 22 -17.71 -10.49 1.02
N LEU A 23 -16.40 -10.46 1.21
CA LEU A 23 -15.53 -9.39 0.72
C LEU A 23 -14.96 -9.81 -0.63
N GLN A 24 -15.06 -8.92 -1.61
CA GLN A 24 -14.48 -9.09 -2.93
C GLN A 24 -13.86 -7.77 -3.34
N SER A 25 -12.54 -7.77 -3.55
CA SER A 25 -11.83 -6.56 -3.94
C SER A 25 -12.03 -6.28 -5.42
N SER A 26 -12.41 -5.05 -5.76
CA SER A 26 -12.33 -4.54 -7.15
C SER A 26 -10.95 -3.98 -7.48
N THR A 27 -10.12 -3.73 -6.46
CA THR A 27 -8.77 -3.16 -6.61
C THR A 27 -7.68 -4.21 -6.75
N LYS A 28 -7.98 -5.51 -6.60
CA LYS A 28 -7.00 -6.60 -6.65
C LYS A 28 -6.16 -6.59 -7.93
N ASP A 29 -6.75 -6.20 -9.05
CA ASP A 29 -6.03 -6.10 -10.31
C ASP A 29 -5.13 -4.87 -10.44
N LEU A 30 -5.24 -3.91 -9.51
CA LEU A 30 -4.44 -2.69 -9.48
C LEU A 30 -3.36 -2.76 -8.40
N MET A 31 -3.71 -3.30 -7.23
CA MET A 31 -2.83 -3.47 -6.10
C MET A 31 -3.28 -4.65 -5.24
N CYS A 32 -2.32 -5.49 -4.85
CA CYS A 32 -2.49 -6.52 -3.85
C CYS A 32 -1.37 -6.45 -2.83
N VAL A 33 -1.63 -7.01 -1.65
CA VAL A 33 -0.69 -7.06 -0.53
C VAL A 33 -0.67 -8.47 0.04
N GLN A 34 0.41 -8.83 0.71
CA GLN A 34 0.52 -10.16 1.30
C GLN A 34 -0.26 -10.22 2.61
N ASP A 35 -1.16 -11.20 2.70
CA ASP A 35 -1.85 -11.51 3.95
C ASP A 35 -0.91 -12.20 4.94
N SER A 36 -1.39 -12.41 6.17
CA SER A 36 -0.61 -13.07 7.22
C SER A 36 -0.13 -14.49 6.87
N ASN A 37 -0.71 -15.11 5.84
CA ASN A 37 -0.35 -16.42 5.30
C ASN A 37 0.47 -16.36 4.00
N ASN A 38 0.99 -15.17 3.64
CA ASN A 38 1.77 -14.88 2.44
C ASN A 38 1.01 -15.09 1.11
N ASN A 39 -0.31 -14.96 1.12
CA ASN A 39 -1.11 -14.96 -0.10
C ASN A 39 -1.37 -13.53 -0.58
N ASP A 40 -1.42 -13.34 -1.89
CA ASP A 40 -1.78 -12.06 -2.47
C ASP A 40 -3.28 -11.80 -2.31
N ALA A 41 -3.59 -10.73 -1.60
CA ALA A 41 -4.93 -10.32 -1.24
C ALA A 41 -5.23 -8.92 -1.76
N GLY A 42 -6.40 -8.76 -2.38
CA GLY A 42 -6.91 -7.46 -2.77
C GLY A 42 -7.33 -6.62 -1.56
N LEU A 43 -7.17 -5.31 -1.69
CA LEU A 43 -7.59 -4.32 -0.71
C LEU A 43 -9.09 -4.02 -0.88
N ILE A 44 -9.82 -3.88 0.22
CA ILE A 44 -11.24 -3.59 0.18
C ILE A 44 -11.46 -2.08 0.15
N SER A 45 -12.00 -1.59 -0.96
CA SER A 45 -12.42 -0.21 -1.06
C SER A 45 -13.75 0.05 -0.34
N LEU A 46 -14.10 1.31 -0.14
CA LEU A 46 -15.42 1.70 0.37
C LEU A 46 -16.56 1.15 -0.53
N GLN A 47 -16.35 1.15 -1.85
CA GLN A 47 -17.33 0.67 -2.81
C GLN A 47 -17.48 -0.85 -2.75
N ASP A 48 -16.37 -1.57 -2.60
CA ASP A 48 -16.36 -3.03 -2.40
C ASP A 48 -17.16 -3.40 -1.16
N LEU A 49 -16.90 -2.69 -0.04
CA LEU A 49 -17.63 -2.91 1.20
C LEU A 49 -19.12 -2.57 1.06
N ALA A 50 -19.46 -1.48 0.37
CA ALA A 50 -20.86 -1.12 0.12
C ALA A 50 -21.63 -2.17 -0.69
N ASN A 51 -20.93 -2.89 -1.56
CA ASN A 51 -21.49 -3.97 -2.38
C ASN A 51 -21.44 -5.34 -1.71
N ALA A 52 -20.82 -5.46 -0.53
CA ALA A 52 -20.66 -6.72 0.17
C ALA A 52 -22.01 -7.31 0.63
N VAL A 53 -22.11 -8.63 0.56
CA VAL A 53 -23.31 -9.38 0.95
C VAL A 53 -23.06 -10.16 2.24
N ILE A 54 -24.08 -10.27 3.08
CA ILE A 54 -24.03 -11.10 4.30
C ILE A 54 -24.76 -12.41 4.06
N ILE A 55 -24.09 -13.53 4.37
CA ILE A 55 -24.66 -14.88 4.26
C ILE A 55 -24.62 -15.61 5.60
N GLY A 56 -25.56 -16.55 5.81
CA GLY A 56 -25.56 -17.42 6.99
C GLY A 56 -25.90 -16.71 8.31
N CYS A 57 -26.51 -15.52 8.27
CA CYS A 57 -26.93 -14.81 9.48
C CYS A 57 -28.06 -15.56 10.20
N THR A 58 -27.93 -15.77 11.51
CA THR A 58 -28.90 -16.54 12.33
C THR A 58 -29.90 -15.66 13.09
N ASN A 59 -29.92 -14.35 12.79
CA ASN A 59 -30.79 -13.41 13.47
C ASN A 59 -32.27 -13.80 13.32
N ASN A 60 -33.02 -13.70 14.41
CA ASN A 60 -34.45 -13.94 14.45
C ASN A 60 -35.12 -13.01 15.46
N ILE A 61 -36.38 -12.70 15.22
CA ILE A 61 -37.21 -11.92 16.13
C ILE A 61 -38.32 -12.85 16.59
N VAL A 62 -38.31 -13.21 17.88
CA VAL A 62 -39.32 -14.10 18.49
C VAL A 62 -39.49 -15.39 17.67
N GLY A 63 -38.38 -16.00 17.25
CA GLY A 63 -38.38 -17.25 16.47
C GLY A 63 -38.64 -17.10 14.96
N ILE A 64 -38.93 -15.90 14.46
CA ILE A 64 -39.09 -15.64 13.02
C ILE A 64 -37.73 -15.22 12.44
N PRO A 65 -37.18 -15.92 11.44
CA PRO A 65 -35.91 -15.56 10.81
C PRO A 65 -35.93 -14.12 10.27
N ASN A 66 -34.94 -13.32 10.64
CA ASN A 66 -34.76 -11.95 10.17
C ASN A 66 -33.27 -11.65 9.92
N PRO A 67 -32.63 -12.38 8.98
CA PRO A 67 -31.20 -12.30 8.76
C PRO A 67 -30.76 -10.91 8.30
N CYS A 68 -29.56 -10.52 8.70
CA CYS A 68 -28.81 -9.44 8.05
C CYS A 68 -28.42 -9.90 6.64
N THR A 69 -28.57 -9.03 5.65
CA THR A 69 -28.31 -9.36 4.24
C THR A 69 -27.33 -8.41 3.57
N LYS A 70 -27.23 -7.17 4.05
CA LYS A 70 -26.41 -6.11 3.44
C LYS A 70 -25.94 -5.09 4.46
N LEU A 71 -25.03 -4.22 4.04
CA LEU A 71 -24.52 -3.08 4.79
C LEU A 71 -25.24 -1.79 4.37
N VAL A 72 -25.55 -0.90 5.31
CA VAL A 72 -26.34 0.31 5.03
C VAL A 72 -25.78 1.59 5.63
N ASN A 73 -25.07 1.51 6.75
CA ASN A 73 -24.39 2.67 7.33
C ASN A 73 -22.88 2.41 7.31
N ILE A 74 -22.21 2.98 6.32
CA ILE A 74 -20.77 2.79 6.08
C ILE A 74 -20.14 4.18 6.14
N PRO A 75 -19.62 4.60 7.31
CA PRO A 75 -19.13 5.96 7.45
C PRO A 75 -17.76 6.11 6.77
N ASN A 76 -17.54 7.23 6.09
CA ASN A 76 -16.25 7.51 5.42
C ASN A 76 -15.05 7.53 6.39
N SER A 77 -15.29 7.73 7.69
CA SER A 77 -14.26 7.71 8.73
C SER A 77 -13.60 6.34 8.92
N ILE A 78 -14.17 5.25 8.39
CA ILE A 78 -13.54 3.93 8.44
C ILE A 78 -12.47 3.75 7.36
N CYS A 79 -12.37 4.69 6.43
CA CYS A 79 -11.40 4.59 5.36
C CYS A 79 -10.07 5.19 5.79
N SER A 80 -9.01 4.65 5.22
CA SER A 80 -7.67 5.19 5.29
C SER A 80 -7.66 6.61 4.71
N THR A 81 -6.99 7.52 5.41
CA THR A 81 -6.60 8.83 4.87
C THR A 81 -5.35 8.74 4.00
N LEU A 82 -4.61 7.64 4.15
CA LEU A 82 -3.30 7.37 3.56
C LEU A 82 -3.38 6.64 2.23
N LEU A 83 -4.36 5.75 2.08
CA LEU A 83 -4.40 4.79 0.98
C LEU A 83 -5.65 4.97 0.13
N GLU A 84 -5.44 5.42 -1.11
CA GLU A 84 -6.45 5.51 -2.16
C GLU A 84 -5.95 4.83 -3.44
N ILE A 85 -6.78 4.00 -4.05
CA ILE A 85 -6.48 3.29 -5.31
C ILE A 85 -7.60 3.59 -6.28
N ASP A 86 -7.27 4.05 -7.49
CA ASP A 86 -8.25 4.45 -8.51
C ASP A 86 -9.35 5.40 -7.97
N ASN A 87 -8.92 6.40 -7.19
CA ASN A 87 -9.80 7.36 -6.50
C ASN A 87 -10.80 6.73 -5.51
N GLN A 88 -10.60 5.47 -5.12
CA GLN A 88 -11.38 4.79 -4.09
C GLN A 88 -10.58 4.70 -2.79
N LYS A 89 -11.20 5.11 -1.69
CA LYS A 89 -10.60 5.01 -0.36
C LYS A 89 -10.62 3.57 0.12
N ILE A 90 -9.52 3.13 0.74
CA ILE A 90 -9.39 1.78 1.28
C ILE A 90 -9.90 1.72 2.70
N VAL A 91 -10.70 0.69 3.02
CA VAL A 91 -11.27 0.47 4.34
C VAL A 91 -10.20 0.00 5.31
N LEU A 92 -10.28 0.45 6.56
CA LEU A 92 -9.43 0.03 7.65
C LEU A 92 -10.09 -1.08 8.47
N ALA A 93 -9.39 -2.19 8.68
CA ALA A 93 -9.90 -3.39 9.33
C ALA A 93 -10.41 -3.12 10.76
N GLN A 94 -9.64 -2.37 11.56
CA GLN A 94 -10.01 -2.02 12.93
C GLN A 94 -11.26 -1.11 13.03
N ALA A 95 -11.58 -0.36 11.97
CA ALA A 95 -12.71 0.58 11.97
C ALA A 95 -14.03 -0.06 11.49
N THR A 96 -13.99 -1.31 11.04
CA THR A 96 -15.17 -2.02 10.49
C THR A 96 -16.32 -2.17 11.49
N SER A 97 -16.06 -2.10 12.79
CA SER A 97 -17.08 -2.14 13.84
C SER A 97 -18.07 -0.97 13.80
N GLN A 98 -17.71 0.15 13.16
CA GLN A 98 -18.58 1.30 12.95
C GLN A 98 -19.63 1.06 11.85
N VAL A 99 -19.47 -0.01 11.06
CA VAL A 99 -20.36 -0.34 9.96
C VAL A 99 -21.58 -1.08 10.46
N ILE A 100 -22.77 -0.65 10.02
CA ILE A 100 -24.05 -1.22 10.45
C ILE A 100 -24.76 -1.94 9.29
N THR A 101 -25.26 -3.13 9.59
CA THR A 101 -26.09 -3.94 8.71
C THR A 101 -27.50 -3.37 8.54
N ASP A 102 -28.23 -3.86 7.54
CA ASP A 102 -29.65 -3.55 7.30
C ASP A 102 -30.59 -3.86 8.48
N LYS A 103 -30.12 -4.62 9.48
CA LYS A 103 -30.86 -4.96 10.70
C LYS A 103 -30.34 -4.24 11.95
N GLY A 104 -29.53 -3.19 11.78
CA GLY A 104 -29.04 -2.38 12.90
C GLY A 104 -27.92 -3.02 13.71
N SER A 105 -27.35 -4.14 13.23
CA SER A 105 -26.24 -4.82 13.92
C SER A 105 -24.89 -4.35 13.40
N PRO A 106 -23.89 -4.14 14.28
CA PRO A 106 -22.53 -3.84 13.85
C PRO A 106 -21.81 -5.08 13.30
N LEU A 107 -20.69 -4.83 12.63
CA LEU A 107 -19.74 -5.85 12.19
C LEU A 107 -18.66 -6.13 13.23
N ILE A 108 -18.07 -7.32 13.14
CA ILE A 108 -16.99 -7.81 14.01
C ILE A 108 -15.93 -8.47 13.12
N LEU A 109 -14.73 -7.92 13.11
CA LEU A 109 -13.55 -8.57 12.55
C LEU A 109 -13.19 -9.81 13.39
N GLN A 110 -13.02 -10.95 12.73
CA GLN A 110 -12.66 -12.21 13.38
C GLN A 110 -11.14 -12.38 13.38
N GLY A 111 -10.52 -12.21 14.55
CA GLY A 111 -9.07 -12.28 14.73
C GLY A 111 -8.38 -10.94 14.49
N GLU A 112 -7.07 -10.99 14.34
CA GLU A 112 -6.27 -9.81 13.98
C GLU A 112 -6.41 -9.49 12.48
N PRO A 113 -6.30 -8.21 12.09
CA PRO A 113 -6.20 -7.83 10.68
C PRO A 113 -5.12 -8.65 9.97
N LYS A 114 -5.43 -9.14 8.76
CA LYS A 114 -4.49 -9.98 8.02
C LYS A 114 -3.42 -9.24 7.25
N ALA A 115 -3.62 -7.95 7.02
CA ALA A 115 -2.59 -7.09 6.46
C ALA A 115 -1.33 -7.12 7.34
N LYS A 116 -0.17 -7.30 6.73
CA LYS A 116 1.14 -7.23 7.38
C LYS A 116 1.84 -5.93 7.04
N ASP A 117 2.24 -5.17 8.06
CA ASP A 117 3.20 -4.07 8.00
C ASP A 117 2.91 -3.04 6.89
N ILE A 118 1.63 -2.70 6.69
CA ILE A 118 1.21 -1.81 5.58
C ILE A 118 1.19 -0.35 6.01
N LEU A 119 0.71 -0.05 7.23
CA LEU A 119 0.69 1.31 7.80
C LEU A 119 0.94 1.22 9.31
N GLU A 120 2.15 1.52 9.74
CA GLU A 120 2.45 1.85 11.14
C GLU A 120 2.43 3.38 11.28
N LEU A 121 1.70 3.89 12.28
CA LEU A 121 1.71 5.30 12.64
C LEU A 121 2.53 5.45 13.92
N ASP A 122 3.72 6.03 13.82
CA ASP A 122 4.48 6.45 14.99
C ASP A 122 3.91 7.76 15.55
N GLU A 123 3.82 7.84 16.88
CA GLU A 123 3.03 8.83 17.61
C GLU A 123 3.86 10.02 18.13
N ASP A 124 5.08 10.24 17.63
CA ASP A 124 5.98 11.26 18.17
C ASP A 124 6.16 12.46 17.22
N ILE A 125 5.16 13.35 17.18
CA ILE A 125 5.41 14.76 16.89
C ILE A 125 4.78 15.60 18.00
N VAL A 126 5.53 15.75 19.10
CA VAL A 126 5.28 16.80 20.09
C VAL A 126 6.22 17.97 19.81
N GLU A 127 5.59 19.07 19.38
CA GLU A 127 6.00 20.49 19.48
C GLU A 127 7.25 21.01 18.75
N PHE A 128 6.97 21.90 17.80
CA PHE A 128 7.90 22.87 17.23
C PHE A 128 8.22 24.03 18.19
N ASN A 129 9.47 24.50 18.06
CA ASN A 129 10.02 25.86 18.31
C ASN A 129 10.75 26.11 19.65
N ASN A 130 12.07 26.32 19.56
CA ASN A 130 12.59 27.68 19.52
C ASN A 130 14.03 27.78 19.01
N ALA A 131 14.16 28.47 17.87
CA ALA A 131 15.11 29.53 17.52
C ALA A 131 16.61 29.41 17.83
N GLN A 132 17.39 29.60 16.73
CA GLN A 132 18.59 30.45 16.62
C GLN A 132 19.84 29.96 17.37
N ASN A 133 21.07 30.02 16.85
CA ASN A 133 21.66 30.87 15.82
C ASN A 133 23.11 30.40 15.56
N ASP A 134 23.62 30.77 14.39
CA ASP A 134 24.99 31.19 14.07
C ASP A 134 26.20 30.21 14.12
N ASN A 135 26.84 30.13 12.93
CA ASN A 135 28.28 30.21 12.61
C ASN A 135 29.28 29.43 13.51
N ASP A 136 30.27 28.71 12.99
CA ASP A 136 31.30 29.23 12.09
C ASP A 136 32.24 28.09 11.60
N SER A 137 32.71 28.24 10.36
CA SER A 137 34.07 27.99 9.85
C SER A 137 34.82 26.66 10.14
N ALA A 138 35.19 25.95 9.06
CA ALA A 138 36.56 25.47 8.84
C ALA A 138 36.80 25.09 7.36
N GLU A 139 37.73 25.80 6.71
CA GLU A 139 38.30 25.50 5.40
C GLU A 139 39.49 24.50 5.45
N SER A 140 39.80 23.96 4.26
CA SER A 140 41.12 23.47 3.78
C SER A 140 41.49 22.02 4.14
N SER A 141 42.17 21.20 3.32
CA SER A 141 42.73 21.31 1.95
C SER A 141 43.38 19.94 1.57
N VAL A 142 43.44 19.61 0.25
CA VAL A 142 44.63 19.04 -0.49
C VAL A 142 45.12 17.60 -0.11
N ASP A 143 45.46 16.62 -0.96
CA ASP A 143 45.68 16.47 -2.41
C ASP A 143 45.88 14.97 -2.82
N SER A 144 45.53 14.65 -4.08
CA SER A 144 46.21 13.79 -5.10
C SER A 144 46.43 12.24 -5.04
N ASN A 145 45.84 11.58 -6.06
CA ASN A 145 46.38 10.71 -7.15
C ASN A 145 47.01 9.29 -6.98
N ALA A 146 46.41 8.34 -7.73
CA ALA A 146 46.94 7.34 -8.72
C ALA A 146 47.96 6.26 -8.26
N ASP A 147 48.06 5.01 -8.76
CA ASP A 147 47.59 4.30 -9.97
C ASP A 147 47.80 2.76 -9.81
N SER A 148 47.06 1.97 -10.61
CA SER A 148 47.39 0.69 -11.28
C SER A 148 47.62 -0.63 -10.53
N SER A 149 46.86 -1.69 -10.89
CA SER A 149 47.30 -2.72 -11.86
C SER A 149 46.31 -3.89 -12.04
N GLU A 150 46.25 -4.39 -13.28
CA GLU A 150 45.36 -5.39 -13.88
C GLU A 150 45.62 -6.86 -13.43
N SER A 151 44.62 -7.74 -13.62
CA SER A 151 44.87 -9.00 -14.35
C SER A 151 43.59 -9.65 -14.90
N ASN A 152 43.70 -10.08 -16.16
CA ASN A 152 42.73 -10.81 -16.99
C ASN A 152 42.57 -12.28 -16.56
N ALA A 153 41.36 -12.84 -16.71
CA ALA A 153 41.18 -14.25 -17.05
C ALA A 153 39.89 -14.49 -17.86
N LYS A 154 40.09 -15.05 -19.05
CA LYS A 154 39.10 -15.39 -20.09
C LYS A 154 38.67 -16.84 -19.92
N SER A 155 37.37 -17.12 -19.96
CA SER A 155 36.84 -18.48 -20.21
C SER A 155 35.47 -18.39 -20.88
N SER A 156 35.47 -18.73 -22.17
CA SER A 156 34.32 -18.89 -23.06
C SER A 156 33.67 -20.26 -22.93
N LYS A 157 32.33 -20.34 -22.99
CA LYS A 157 31.58 -21.44 -23.64
C LYS A 157 30.10 -21.10 -23.88
N ASP A 158 29.76 -21.11 -25.16
CA ASP A 158 28.54 -21.58 -25.83
C ASP A 158 27.15 -21.02 -25.49
N SER A 159 26.74 -20.10 -26.38
CA SER A 159 25.43 -19.91 -27.03
C SER A 159 24.24 -20.79 -26.61
N GLN A 160 23.16 -20.13 -26.17
CA GLN A 160 21.81 -20.42 -26.64
C GLN A 160 20.96 -19.14 -26.56
N SER A 161 20.74 -18.51 -27.72
CA SER A 161 19.92 -17.30 -27.86
C SER A 161 18.44 -17.67 -27.88
N THR A 162 17.79 -17.61 -26.73
CA THR A 162 16.41 -17.13 -26.64
C THR A 162 16.51 -15.61 -26.52
N GLN A 163 15.83 -14.84 -27.37
CA GLN A 163 15.55 -13.43 -27.04
C GLN A 163 14.56 -13.45 -25.88
N ASP A 164 15.11 -13.71 -24.70
CA ASP A 164 14.52 -13.35 -23.44
C ASP A 164 14.68 -11.83 -23.39
N SER A 165 13.63 -11.10 -23.73
CA SER A 165 13.60 -9.66 -23.50
C SER A 165 13.84 -9.49 -22.00
N GLN A 166 15.08 -9.20 -21.59
CA GLN A 166 15.40 -9.12 -20.17
C GLN A 166 14.48 -8.07 -19.53
N LYS A 167 13.62 -8.55 -18.64
CA LYS A 167 12.72 -7.71 -17.86
C LYS A 167 13.54 -6.87 -16.92
N GLU A 168 13.40 -5.57 -17.03
CA GLU A 168 14.22 -4.61 -16.29
C GLU A 168 13.36 -3.46 -15.76
N ILE A 169 13.68 -2.98 -14.56
CA ILE A 169 13.20 -1.70 -14.06
C ILE A 169 14.21 -0.66 -14.54
N LEU A 170 13.77 0.20 -15.47
CA LEU A 170 14.62 1.22 -16.08
C LEU A 170 14.80 2.43 -15.16
N GLU A 171 13.72 2.83 -14.49
CA GLU A 171 13.71 4.02 -13.64
C GLU A 171 12.68 3.87 -12.53
N MET A 172 13.02 4.36 -11.34
CA MET A 172 12.04 4.64 -10.30
C MET A 172 12.18 6.11 -9.91
N TYR A 173 11.07 6.83 -9.85
CA TYR A 173 11.09 8.22 -9.42
C TYR A 173 9.82 8.57 -8.67
N PHE A 174 9.91 9.64 -7.89
CA PHE A 174 8.76 10.20 -7.22
C PHE A 174 8.24 11.42 -7.97
N SER A 175 6.93 11.62 -7.93
CA SER A 175 6.28 12.85 -8.38
C SER A 175 5.38 13.38 -7.29
N TYR A 176 4.87 14.61 -7.41
CA TYR A 176 3.94 15.19 -6.46
C TYR A 176 2.74 15.86 -7.14
N GLY A 177 1.65 15.97 -6.39
CA GLY A 177 0.43 16.63 -6.81
C GLY A 177 -0.39 15.84 -7.84
N LYS A 178 -1.54 16.40 -8.19
CA LYS A 178 -2.46 15.81 -9.18
C LYS A 178 -1.88 15.77 -10.59
N GLU A 179 -1.01 16.73 -10.89
CA GLU A 179 -0.32 16.86 -12.18
C GLU A 179 0.90 15.94 -12.28
N MET A 180 1.23 15.16 -11.24
CA MET A 180 2.36 14.21 -11.19
C MET A 180 3.67 14.86 -11.62
N ILE A 181 3.99 16.01 -11.01
CA ILE A 181 5.22 16.73 -11.30
C ILE A 181 6.38 15.91 -10.74
N LYS A 182 7.24 15.37 -11.62
CA LYS A 182 8.43 14.60 -11.23
C LYS A 182 9.32 15.43 -10.30
N LEU A 183 9.74 14.84 -9.19
CA LEU A 183 10.70 15.43 -8.26
C LEU A 183 12.09 15.42 -8.90
N GLY A 184 12.82 16.52 -8.74
CA GLY A 184 14.22 16.63 -9.14
C GLY A 184 15.15 15.96 -8.13
N ASP A 185 16.46 16.11 -8.36
CA ASP A 185 17.52 15.48 -7.54
C ASP A 185 17.76 16.16 -6.18
N ASP A 186 17.01 17.21 -5.86
CA ASP A 186 17.13 18.01 -4.63
C ASP A 186 16.14 17.57 -3.53
N ASP A 187 16.42 17.95 -2.28
CA ASP A 187 15.56 17.71 -1.13
C ASP A 187 14.11 18.19 -1.38
N SER A 188 13.18 17.25 -1.46
CA SER A 188 11.75 17.53 -1.63
C SER A 188 11.09 17.84 -0.29
N ARG A 189 10.34 18.94 -0.23
CA ARG A 189 9.44 19.28 0.90
C ARG A 189 8.00 18.79 0.68
N HIS A 190 7.76 18.04 -0.38
CA HIS A 190 6.45 17.51 -0.73
C HIS A 190 6.32 16.08 -0.20
N SER A 191 5.68 15.89 0.95
CA SER A 191 5.41 14.56 1.55
C SER A 191 3.95 14.13 1.37
N ASN A 192 3.01 15.09 1.36
CA ASN A 192 1.58 14.82 1.49
C ASN A 192 0.87 14.40 0.19
N ASP A 193 1.57 14.32 -0.94
CA ASP A 193 0.99 14.00 -2.25
C ASP A 193 1.99 13.34 -3.20
N MET A 194 2.96 12.59 -2.63
CA MET A 194 3.97 11.88 -3.41
C MET A 194 3.38 10.67 -4.14
N ASN A 195 3.73 10.49 -5.41
CA ASN A 195 3.42 9.31 -6.19
C ASN A 195 4.73 8.60 -6.54
N LEU A 196 4.76 7.27 -6.52
CA LEU A 196 5.85 6.45 -7.02
C LEU A 196 5.58 6.06 -8.47
N HIS A 197 6.56 6.27 -9.33
CA HIS A 197 6.58 5.81 -10.71
C HIS A 197 7.65 4.73 -10.86
N ILE A 198 7.31 3.62 -11.51
CA ILE A 198 8.22 2.53 -11.83
C ILE A 198 8.15 2.29 -13.34
N VAL A 199 9.20 2.70 -14.05
CA VAL A 199 9.33 2.54 -15.50
C VAL A 199 10.08 1.25 -15.78
N THR A 200 9.60 0.47 -16.73
CA THR A 200 10.07 -0.88 -16.98
C THR A 200 10.33 -1.14 -18.47
N SER A 201 11.03 -2.23 -18.76
CA SER A 201 11.26 -2.73 -20.12
C SER A 201 11.11 -4.25 -20.14
N GLY A 202 10.61 -4.80 -21.24
CA GLY A 202 10.43 -6.25 -21.40
C GLY A 202 9.24 -6.85 -20.63
N TYR A 203 8.49 -6.03 -19.88
CA TYR A 203 7.25 -6.45 -19.22
C TYR A 203 6.04 -6.29 -20.15
N GLU A 204 5.07 -7.19 -20.01
CA GLU A 204 3.78 -7.10 -20.69
C GLU A 204 2.75 -6.39 -19.81
N ASN A 205 1.73 -5.77 -20.43
CA ASN A 205 0.64 -5.15 -19.68
C ASN A 205 -0.11 -6.20 -18.84
N GLY A 206 -0.33 -5.87 -17.56
CA GLY A 206 -0.95 -6.78 -16.59
C GLY A 206 0.05 -7.69 -15.85
N GLU A 207 1.33 -7.69 -16.24
CA GLU A 207 2.37 -8.29 -15.39
C GLU A 207 2.58 -7.48 -14.13
N GLU A 208 3.03 -8.14 -13.07
CA GLU A 208 3.20 -7.53 -11.75
C GLU A 208 4.67 -7.20 -11.50
N VAL A 209 4.91 -5.98 -11.02
CA VAL A 209 6.17 -5.58 -10.42
C VAL A 209 5.98 -5.36 -8.93
N LYS A 210 6.91 -5.93 -8.17
CA LYS A 210 6.97 -5.82 -6.71
C LYS A 210 8.26 -5.11 -6.34
N VAL A 211 8.14 -3.97 -5.69
CA VAL A 211 9.27 -3.22 -5.15
C VAL A 211 9.12 -3.10 -3.64
N MET A 212 10.23 -3.21 -2.92
CA MET A 212 10.28 -2.94 -1.49
C MET A 212 10.87 -1.56 -1.31
N LEU A 213 10.10 -0.69 -0.68
CA LEU A 213 10.54 0.63 -0.29
C LEU A 213 10.95 0.59 1.18
N GLU A 214 12.10 1.18 1.47
CA GLU A 214 12.64 1.33 2.82
C GLU A 214 12.70 2.83 3.14
N SER A 215 12.10 3.21 4.26
CA SER A 215 12.11 4.57 4.79
C SER A 215 13.38 4.79 5.64
N SER A 216 13.70 6.05 5.92
CA SER A 216 14.87 6.44 6.73
C SER A 216 14.81 5.95 8.18
N ASP A 217 13.62 5.61 8.66
CA ASP A 217 13.36 4.97 9.96
C ASP A 217 13.50 3.43 9.91
N ASN A 218 13.93 2.86 8.79
CA ASN A 218 14.01 1.43 8.48
C ASN A 218 12.64 0.72 8.36
N GLN A 219 11.53 1.46 8.25
CA GLN A 219 10.24 0.86 7.90
C GLN A 219 10.28 0.34 6.47
N LYS A 220 9.85 -0.91 6.28
CA LYS A 220 9.81 -1.58 4.98
C LYS A 220 8.37 -1.81 4.58
N PHE A 221 8.05 -1.43 3.36
CA PHE A 221 6.73 -1.66 2.80
C PHE A 221 6.86 -2.10 1.36
N VAL A 222 5.99 -3.01 1.00
CA VAL A 222 5.97 -3.64 -0.31
C VAL A 222 4.95 -2.92 -1.16
N VAL A 223 5.40 -2.39 -2.28
CA VAL A 223 4.56 -1.85 -3.33
C VAL A 223 4.50 -2.85 -4.47
N CYS A 224 3.33 -3.45 -4.65
CA CYS A 224 3.00 -4.25 -5.82
C CYS A 224 2.14 -3.41 -6.76
N GLY A 225 2.42 -3.46 -8.06
CA GLY A 225 1.54 -2.86 -9.04
C GLY A 225 1.65 -3.54 -10.40
N LYS A 226 0.55 -3.49 -11.15
CA LYS A 226 0.53 -4.04 -12.51
C LYS A 226 1.03 -3.04 -13.53
N ILE A 227 1.81 -3.56 -14.47
CA ILE A 227 2.39 -2.82 -15.57
C ILE A 227 1.27 -2.38 -16.51
N GLN A 228 1.23 -1.09 -16.81
CA GLN A 228 0.40 -0.50 -17.84
C GLN A 228 1.26 0.45 -18.67
N ASN A 229 1.41 0.14 -19.96
CA ASN A 229 2.25 0.92 -20.88
C ASN A 229 3.68 1.05 -20.37
N ASN A 230 4.27 -0.06 -19.90
CA ASN A 230 5.61 -0.14 -19.33
C ASN A 230 5.81 0.65 -18.02
N GLU A 231 4.73 1.10 -17.36
CA GLU A 231 4.82 1.88 -16.14
C GLU A 231 3.89 1.34 -15.05
N VAL A 232 4.29 1.51 -13.79
CA VAL A 232 3.43 1.41 -12.61
C VAL A 232 3.40 2.77 -11.93
N ILE A 233 2.20 3.28 -11.61
CA ILE A 233 2.03 4.54 -10.87
C ILE A 233 1.23 4.27 -9.59
N VAL A 234 1.85 4.54 -8.44
CA VAL A 234 1.23 4.41 -7.12
C VAL A 234 1.12 5.79 -6.48
N LYS A 235 -0.11 6.26 -6.24
CA LYS A 235 -0.36 7.62 -5.74
C LYS A 235 -0.36 7.70 -4.22
N ASN A 236 0.04 8.86 -3.69
CA ASN A 236 0.10 9.17 -2.25
C ASN A 236 0.91 8.15 -1.42
N VAL A 237 2.04 7.69 -1.96
CA VAL A 237 2.86 6.59 -1.42
C VAL A 237 3.46 6.86 -0.02
N VAL A 238 3.49 8.11 0.45
CA VAL A 238 4.07 8.51 1.76
C VAL A 238 3.28 9.59 2.52
N LYS A 239 1.98 9.78 2.23
CA LYS A 239 1.23 10.99 2.60
C LYS A 239 1.15 11.34 4.10
N ASP A 240 1.35 10.41 5.04
CA ASP A 240 1.39 10.71 6.48
C ASP A 240 2.58 9.98 7.16
N ARG A 241 3.78 10.05 6.58
CA ARG A 241 5.05 9.81 7.29
C ARG A 241 5.61 11.08 7.91
#